data_AF-A0A183JTZ8-F1
#
_entry.id   AF-A0A183JTZ8-F1
#
_cell.length_a   1.000
_cell.length_b   1.000
_cell.length_c   1.000
_cell.angle_alpha   90.00
_cell.angle_beta   90.00
_cell.angle_gamma   90.00
#
_symmetry.space_group_name_H-M   'P 1'
#
loop_
_entity.id
_entity.type
_entity.pdbx_description
1 polymer ?
#
loop_
_entity_poly.entity_id
_entity_poly.type
_entity_poly.pdbx_seq_one_letter_code
_entity_poly.pdbx_strand_id
1 'polypeptide(L)'
;MEQLGAYVKLHHAVAVCESERWALVSQRKSVIPFFQAGRVVRIRNLDDWDFGWGIVVHVDRSVHQKSDRMSVICLMEVAEDRILRNSDYTRKPIPFSFVKPADGVDFQTDTFTSVIQLVSVPLDCLSGISSVCLKLNSLLECDNQNTEMLFNKLSVQPDHVKRRIWEGVDRAKAKLGGVLPVLDPIKDLNIKDDRVKQQCEVSLNINSNFWL
;
A
#
# COMPACT_ATOMS: atom_id res chain seq x y z
N MET A 1 -11.32 32.40 8.93
CA MET A 1 -12.10 31.14 8.81
C MET A 1 -12.38 30.75 7.36
N GLU A 2 -12.70 31.70 6.47
CA GLU A 2 -13.02 31.43 5.06
C GLU A 2 -11.85 30.79 4.27
N GLN A 3 -10.61 31.25 4.51
CA GLN A 3 -9.40 30.68 3.91
C GLN A 3 -9.12 29.24 4.36
N LEU A 4 -9.40 28.89 5.62
CA LEU A 4 -9.27 27.52 6.12
C LEU A 4 -10.31 26.59 5.46
N GLY A 5 -11.53 27.07 5.25
CA GLY A 5 -12.58 26.32 4.55
C GLY A 5 -12.21 26.05 3.09
N ALA A 6 -11.62 27.02 2.39
CA ALA A 6 -11.12 26.84 1.03
C ALA A 6 -9.95 25.83 0.97
N TYR A 7 -9.00 25.95 1.90
CA TYR A 7 -7.86 25.03 2.02
C TYR A 7 -8.31 23.58 2.23
N VAL A 8 -9.23 23.34 3.17
CA VAL A 8 -9.76 22.00 3.45
C VAL A 8 -10.47 21.40 2.23
N LYS A 9 -11.29 22.21 1.53
CA LYS A 9 -11.98 21.76 0.30
C LYS A 9 -11.00 21.39 -0.80
N LEU A 10 -9.93 22.17 -0.98
CA LEU A 10 -8.89 21.88 -1.98
C LEU A 10 -8.13 20.60 -1.65
N HIS A 11 -7.69 20.42 -0.40
CA HIS A 11 -7.02 19.18 0.01
C HIS A 11 -7.89 17.95 -0.18
N HIS A 12 -9.18 18.07 0.12
CA HIS A 12 -10.14 17.00 -0.15
C HIS A 12 -10.28 16.73 -1.66
N ALA A 13 -10.38 17.77 -2.49
CA ALA A 13 -10.46 17.62 -3.95
C ALA A 13 -9.21 16.94 -4.54
N VAL A 14 -8.01 17.25 -4.04
CA VAL A 14 -6.77 16.54 -4.42
C VAL A 14 -6.86 15.06 -4.05
N ALA A 15 -7.25 14.76 -2.81
CA ALA A 15 -7.35 13.37 -2.33
C ALA A 15 -8.35 12.54 -3.15
N VAL A 16 -9.51 13.12 -3.49
CA VAL A 16 -10.52 12.50 -4.35
C VAL A 16 -9.96 12.26 -5.75
N CYS A 17 -9.33 13.26 -6.37
CA CYS A 17 -8.77 13.13 -7.71
C CYS A 17 -7.66 12.07 -7.77
N GLU A 18 -6.79 11.98 -6.74
CA GLU A 18 -5.79 10.92 -6.63
C GLU A 18 -6.42 9.53 -6.51
N SER A 19 -7.50 9.40 -5.74
CA SER A 19 -8.25 8.15 -5.56
C SER A 19 -8.89 7.69 -6.88
N GLU A 20 -9.59 8.59 -7.57
CA GLU A 20 -10.18 8.32 -8.90
C GLU A 20 -9.13 7.92 -9.93
N ARG A 21 -7.98 8.63 -9.93
CA ARG A 21 -6.85 8.29 -10.80
C ARG A 21 -6.35 6.87 -10.51
N TRP A 22 -6.16 6.51 -9.24
CA TRP A 22 -5.67 5.18 -8.89
C TRP A 22 -6.67 4.07 -9.18
N ALA A 23 -7.98 4.31 -9.05
CA ALA A 23 -9.02 3.37 -9.46
C ALA A 23 -8.92 3.01 -10.96
N LEU A 24 -8.48 3.95 -11.82
CA LEU A 24 -8.24 3.68 -13.25
C LEU A 24 -6.90 3.01 -13.54
N VAL A 25 -5.92 3.16 -12.65
CA VAL A 25 -4.57 2.60 -12.81
C VAL A 25 -4.54 1.16 -12.31
N SER A 26 -5.09 0.88 -11.12
CA SER A 26 -5.05 -0.42 -10.45
C SER A 26 -5.73 -1.54 -11.24
N GLN A 27 -6.77 -1.22 -12.03
CA GLN A 27 -7.49 -2.17 -12.87
C GLN A 27 -6.68 -2.66 -14.10
N ARG A 28 -5.51 -2.07 -14.37
CA ARG A 28 -4.75 -2.38 -15.58
C ARG A 28 -3.75 -3.49 -15.35
N LYS A 29 -3.78 -4.48 -16.24
CA LYS A 29 -2.79 -5.56 -16.28
C LYS A 29 -1.35 -5.07 -16.47
N SER A 30 -1.16 -3.89 -17.07
CA SER A 30 0.16 -3.27 -17.27
C SER A 30 0.86 -2.89 -15.96
N VAL A 31 0.11 -2.78 -14.85
CA VAL A 31 0.66 -2.42 -13.53
C VAL A 31 1.20 -3.65 -12.79
N ILE A 32 0.73 -4.85 -13.14
CA ILE A 32 1.12 -6.11 -12.49
C ILE A 32 2.64 -6.32 -12.41
N PRO A 33 3.45 -6.05 -13.46
CA PRO A 33 4.91 -6.19 -13.40
C PRO A 33 5.58 -5.31 -12.34
N PHE A 34 4.93 -4.24 -11.89
CA PHE A 34 5.49 -3.33 -10.89
C PHE A 34 5.30 -3.85 -9.46
N PHE A 35 4.40 -4.81 -9.22
CA PHE A 35 4.18 -5.49 -7.95
C PHE A 35 5.19 -6.63 -7.71
N GLN A 36 6.47 -6.34 -7.91
CA GLN A 36 7.55 -7.26 -7.56
C GLN A 36 7.78 -7.31 -6.05
N ALA A 37 8.31 -8.43 -5.55
CA ALA A 37 8.65 -8.56 -4.14
C ALA A 37 9.61 -7.46 -3.68
N GLY A 38 9.30 -6.86 -2.54
CA GLY A 38 10.00 -5.71 -1.96
C GLY A 38 9.52 -4.35 -2.43
N ARG A 39 8.67 -4.27 -3.46
CA ARG A 39 8.06 -3.01 -3.90
C ARG A 39 7.26 -2.40 -2.75
N VAL A 40 7.42 -1.10 -2.52
CA VAL A 40 6.63 -0.37 -1.53
C VAL A 40 5.38 0.21 -2.20
N VAL A 41 4.21 0.02 -1.60
CA VAL A 41 2.90 0.46 -2.11
C VAL A 41 2.11 1.20 -1.04
N ARG A 42 1.27 2.16 -1.44
CA ARG A 42 0.38 2.88 -0.52
C ARG A 42 -1.00 2.22 -0.54
N ILE A 43 -1.60 2.06 0.63
CA ILE A 43 -2.80 1.24 0.79
C ILE A 43 -3.89 2.06 1.47
N ARG A 44 -5.07 2.10 0.86
CA ARG A 44 -6.29 2.70 1.41
C ARG A 44 -7.46 1.74 1.23
N ASN A 45 -8.42 1.75 2.15
CA ASN A 45 -9.65 1.00 1.91
C ASN A 45 -10.60 1.78 0.98
N LEU A 46 -11.72 1.15 0.63
CA LEU A 46 -12.75 1.75 -0.21
C LEU A 46 -13.51 2.90 0.48
N ASP A 47 -13.43 2.98 1.81
CA ASP A 47 -14.00 4.05 2.64
C ASP A 47 -12.98 5.18 2.91
N ASP A 48 -11.88 5.23 2.15
CA ASP A 48 -10.79 6.23 2.18
C ASP A 48 -9.99 6.32 3.50
N TRP A 49 -9.98 5.26 4.30
CA TRP A 49 -9.05 5.10 5.41
C TRP A 49 -7.65 4.79 4.91
N ASP A 50 -6.67 5.58 5.35
CA ASP A 50 -5.26 5.38 5.02
C ASP A 50 -4.59 4.39 5.96
N PHE A 51 -4.14 3.27 5.40
CA PHE A 51 -3.34 2.26 6.12
C PHE A 51 -1.84 2.56 5.99
N GLY A 52 -1.47 3.63 5.28
CA GLY A 52 -0.09 3.99 5.04
C GLY A 52 0.56 3.13 3.97
N TRP A 53 1.78 2.68 4.25
CA TRP A 53 2.59 1.94 3.29
C TRP A 53 2.47 0.42 3.51
N GLY A 54 2.91 -0.35 2.52
CA GLY A 54 3.01 -1.80 2.57
C GLY A 54 4.16 -2.26 1.70
N ILE A 55 4.77 -3.39 2.06
CA ILE A 55 5.82 -4.02 1.26
C ILE A 55 5.21 -5.22 0.54
N VAL A 56 5.18 -5.20 -0.78
CA VAL A 56 4.73 -6.35 -1.59
C VAL A 56 5.65 -7.54 -1.34
N VAL A 57 5.08 -8.70 -1.05
CA VAL A 57 5.80 -9.96 -0.85
C VAL A 57 5.51 -10.91 -2.00
N HIS A 58 4.23 -10.99 -2.39
CA HIS A 58 3.74 -11.88 -3.44
C HIS A 58 2.51 -11.29 -4.12
N VAL A 59 2.24 -11.70 -5.35
CA VAL A 59 1.01 -11.36 -6.08
C VAL A 59 0.18 -12.63 -6.19
N ASP A 60 -0.94 -12.68 -5.48
CA ASP A 60 -1.84 -13.82 -5.54
C ASP A 60 -2.79 -13.66 -6.74
N ARG A 61 -2.57 -14.53 -7.73
CA ARG A 61 -3.40 -14.65 -8.93
C ARG A 61 -4.33 -15.84 -8.72
N SER A 62 -5.38 -15.66 -7.92
CA SER A 62 -6.37 -16.73 -7.75
C SER A 62 -7.15 -16.95 -9.05
N VAL A 63 -6.72 -17.94 -9.85
CA VAL A 63 -7.37 -18.32 -11.13
C VAL A 63 -8.72 -19.05 -10.91
N HIS A 64 -9.04 -19.41 -9.67
CA HIS A 64 -10.12 -20.35 -9.33
C HIS A 64 -11.40 -19.71 -8.78
N GLN A 65 -11.43 -18.39 -8.55
CA GLN A 65 -12.67 -17.70 -8.16
C GLN A 65 -13.37 -17.13 -9.40
N LYS A 66 -14.71 -17.19 -9.43
CA LYS A 66 -15.57 -16.59 -10.48
C LYS A 66 -15.39 -15.07 -10.65
N SER A 67 -14.48 -14.47 -9.89
CA SER A 67 -14.11 -13.06 -9.90
C SER A 67 -12.62 -12.96 -10.17
N ASP A 68 -12.23 -12.34 -11.29
CA ASP A 68 -10.85 -12.07 -11.74
C ASP A 68 -10.12 -11.04 -10.84
N ARG A 69 -10.44 -11.02 -9.53
CA ARG A 69 -9.92 -10.04 -8.58
C ARG A 69 -8.56 -10.51 -8.06
N MET A 70 -7.51 -9.90 -8.59
CA MET A 70 -6.15 -10.08 -8.10
C MET A 70 -5.95 -9.39 -6.74
N SER A 71 -5.07 -9.98 -5.93
CA SER A 71 -4.61 -9.37 -4.68
C SER A 71 -3.09 -9.41 -4.59
N VAL A 72 -2.54 -8.49 -3.79
CA VAL A 72 -1.14 -8.51 -3.41
C VAL A 72 -1.05 -8.88 -1.94
N ILE A 73 -0.11 -9.77 -1.61
CA ILE A 73 0.23 -10.06 -0.23
C ILE A 73 1.27 -9.03 0.20
N CYS A 74 0.92 -8.22 1.19
CA CYS A 74 1.77 -7.15 1.71
C CYS A 74 2.17 -7.42 3.16
N LEU A 75 3.42 -7.09 3.51
CA LEU A 75 3.84 -6.90 4.89
C LEU A 75 3.49 -5.46 5.29
N MET A 76 2.69 -5.29 6.34
CA MET A 76 2.10 -4.01 6.72
C MET A 76 2.10 -3.83 8.24
N GLU A 77 2.17 -2.58 8.68
CA GLU A 77 1.88 -2.21 10.06
C GLU A 77 0.38 -1.95 10.24
N VAL A 78 -0.23 -2.64 11.19
CA VAL A 78 -1.67 -2.57 11.47
C VAL A 78 -1.89 -2.49 12.98
N ALA A 79 -3.06 -2.02 13.41
CA ALA A 79 -3.41 -2.01 14.82
C ALA A 79 -3.45 -3.44 15.39
N GLU A 80 -2.98 -3.61 16.62
CA GLU A 80 -3.01 -4.90 17.31
C GLU A 80 -4.44 -5.28 17.70
N ASP A 81 -4.97 -6.33 17.07
CA ASP A 81 -6.23 -6.96 17.47
C ASP A 81 -5.98 -8.29 18.18
N ARG A 82 -6.46 -8.40 19.42
CA ARG A 82 -6.34 -9.62 20.25
C ARG A 82 -7.01 -10.84 19.61
N ILE A 83 -8.05 -10.64 18.78
CA ILE A 83 -8.77 -11.73 18.11
C ILE A 83 -7.89 -12.37 17.02
N LEU A 84 -7.10 -11.56 16.31
CA LEU A 84 -6.21 -12.04 15.24
C LEU A 84 -4.96 -12.74 15.78
N ARG A 85 -4.49 -12.43 17.00
CA ARG A 85 -3.34 -13.11 17.61
C ARG A 85 -3.63 -14.55 18.06
N ASN A 86 -4.86 -14.84 18.49
CA ASN A 86 -5.23 -16.15 19.04
C ASN A 86 -5.62 -17.20 17.99
N SER A 87 -5.72 -16.78 16.74
CA SER A 87 -6.11 -17.65 15.63
C SER A 87 -4.86 -18.15 14.89
N ASP A 88 -4.87 -19.43 14.48
CA ASP A 88 -3.78 -20.12 13.77
C ASP A 88 -3.47 -19.55 12.35
N TYR A 89 -3.78 -18.28 12.07
CA TYR A 89 -3.44 -17.58 10.82
C TYR A 89 -1.94 -17.41 10.59
N THR A 90 -1.08 -18.00 11.42
CA THR A 90 0.39 -17.92 11.35
C THR A 90 0.98 -18.31 9.99
N ARG A 91 0.21 -18.97 9.11
CA ARG A 91 0.67 -19.40 7.77
C ARG A 91 -0.06 -18.77 6.59
N LYS A 92 -1.17 -18.07 6.80
CA LYS A 92 -1.97 -17.48 5.71
C LYS A 92 -2.03 -15.96 5.86
N PRO A 93 -2.09 -15.20 4.75
CA PRO A 93 -2.24 -13.76 4.86
C PRO A 93 -3.62 -13.45 5.43
N ILE A 94 -3.68 -12.47 6.34
CA ILE A 94 -4.92 -11.99 6.93
C ILE A 94 -5.70 -11.23 5.85
N PRO A 95 -7.01 -11.46 5.67
CA PRO A 95 -7.81 -10.64 4.75
C PRO A 95 -7.76 -9.15 5.13
N PHE A 96 -7.58 -8.26 4.15
CA PHE A 96 -7.51 -6.82 4.41
C PHE A 96 -8.73 -6.26 5.17
N SER A 97 -9.91 -6.86 5.00
CA SER A 97 -11.13 -6.47 5.73
C SER A 97 -11.10 -6.70 7.23
N PHE A 98 -10.13 -7.46 7.75
CA PHE A 98 -10.01 -7.76 9.19
C PHE A 98 -8.96 -6.92 9.90
N VAL A 99 -8.20 -6.09 9.19
CA VAL A 99 -7.19 -5.23 9.81
C VAL A 99 -7.68 -3.79 9.93
N LYS A 100 -7.15 -3.07 10.92
CA LYS A 100 -7.36 -1.63 11.11
C LYS A 100 -6.05 -0.85 10.92
N PRO A 101 -6.11 0.43 10.49
CA PRO A 101 -4.93 1.27 10.38
C PRO A 101 -4.20 1.40 11.72
N ALA A 102 -2.86 1.38 11.70
CA ALA A 102 -2.05 1.54 12.90
C ALA A 102 -2.19 2.93 13.53
N ASP A 103 -2.35 3.96 12.70
CA ASP A 103 -2.57 5.36 13.12
C ASP A 103 -4.07 5.71 13.29
N GLY A 104 -4.94 4.69 13.35
CA GLY A 104 -6.38 4.88 13.50
C GLY A 104 -6.73 5.55 14.83
N VAL A 105 -7.41 6.70 14.77
CA VAL A 105 -7.91 7.43 15.94
C VAL A 105 -9.17 6.76 16.47
N ASP A 106 -9.04 5.64 17.18
CA ASP A 106 -10.15 5.08 17.97
C ASP A 106 -10.13 5.75 19.36
N PHE A 107 -11.06 6.69 19.58
CA PHE A 107 -11.20 7.51 20.81
C PHE A 107 -11.53 6.70 22.11
N GLN A 108 -11.33 5.39 22.13
CA GLN A 108 -11.79 4.51 23.22
C GLN A 108 -10.70 3.72 23.95
N THR A 109 -9.43 3.71 23.52
CA THR A 109 -8.38 2.97 24.25
C THR A 109 -7.01 3.65 24.21
N ASP A 110 -6.47 3.96 25.40
CA ASP A 110 -5.24 4.74 25.67
C ASP A 110 -3.90 4.08 25.29
N THR A 111 -3.88 2.96 24.56
CA THR A 111 -2.64 2.33 24.09
C THR A 111 -2.91 1.54 22.81
N PHE A 112 -2.73 2.17 21.65
CA PHE A 112 -2.64 1.44 20.39
C PHE A 112 -1.22 0.92 20.22
N THR A 113 -1.07 -0.38 20.40
CA THR A 113 0.11 -1.11 19.97
C THR A 113 -0.08 -1.51 18.50
N SER A 114 0.95 -1.32 17.69
CA SER A 114 0.96 -1.76 16.29
C SER A 114 1.72 -3.08 16.15
N VAL A 115 1.31 -3.88 15.17
CA VAL A 115 1.94 -5.16 14.82
C VAL A 115 2.21 -5.21 13.32
N ILE A 116 3.25 -5.93 12.94
CA ILE A 116 3.60 -6.15 11.53
C ILE A 116 3.01 -7.47 11.07
N GLN A 117 2.09 -7.42 10.12
CA GLN A 117 1.32 -8.58 9.64
C GLN A 117 1.40 -8.75 8.12
N LEU A 118 1.21 -9.98 7.66
CA LEU A 118 1.00 -10.30 6.26
C LEU A 118 -0.49 -10.20 5.95
N VAL A 119 -0.84 -9.33 5.01
CA VAL A 119 -2.21 -9.00 4.66
C VAL A 119 -2.44 -9.21 3.17
N SER A 120 -3.54 -9.85 2.81
CA SER A 120 -3.98 -9.97 1.41
C SER A 120 -4.82 -8.76 1.04
N VAL A 121 -4.26 -7.89 0.19
CA VAL A 121 -4.80 -6.59 -0.18
C VAL A 121 -5.32 -6.63 -1.62
N PRO A 122 -6.60 -6.36 -1.86
CA PRO A 122 -7.14 -6.23 -3.22
C PRO A 122 -6.43 -5.11 -4.00
N LEU A 123 -6.25 -5.27 -5.31
CA LEU A 123 -5.64 -4.23 -6.15
C LEU A 123 -6.39 -2.89 -6.08
N ASP A 124 -7.72 -2.93 -5.90
CA ASP A 124 -8.57 -1.73 -5.77
C ASP A 124 -8.31 -0.93 -4.48
N CYS A 125 -7.60 -1.52 -3.51
CA CYS A 125 -7.17 -0.85 -2.27
C CYS A 125 -5.76 -0.24 -2.38
N LEU A 126 -5.12 -0.31 -3.55
CA LEU A 126 -3.81 0.30 -3.78
C LEU A 126 -3.98 1.73 -4.29
N SER A 127 -3.42 2.69 -3.56
CA SER A 127 -3.48 4.13 -3.84
C SER A 127 -2.12 4.72 -4.23
N GLY A 128 -1.13 3.86 -4.50
CA GLY A 128 0.24 4.28 -4.75
C GLY A 128 1.18 3.11 -5.00
N ILE A 129 2.13 3.28 -5.93
CA ILE A 129 3.30 2.41 -6.05
C ILE A 129 4.52 3.31 -5.91
N SER A 130 5.37 3.06 -4.92
CA SER A 130 6.60 3.83 -4.76
C SER A 130 7.68 3.39 -5.74
N SER A 131 8.56 4.31 -6.14
CA SER A 131 9.79 3.94 -6.84
C SER A 131 10.76 3.14 -5.96
N VAL A 132 10.58 3.15 -4.64
CA VAL A 132 11.35 2.35 -3.67
C VAL A 132 11.00 0.86 -3.78
N CYS A 133 12.05 0.05 -3.84
CA CYS A 133 11.97 -1.41 -3.80
C CYS A 133 13.04 -1.95 -2.84
N LEU A 134 12.61 -2.59 -1.77
CA LEU A 134 13.49 -3.22 -0.79
C LEU A 134 14.02 -4.54 -1.33
N LYS A 135 15.27 -4.89 -1.01
CA LYS A 135 15.85 -6.20 -1.36
C LYS A 135 15.47 -7.25 -0.32
N LEU A 136 14.23 -7.75 -0.37
CA LEU A 136 13.73 -8.75 0.60
C LEU A 136 14.54 -10.04 0.60
N ASN A 137 14.97 -10.50 -0.57
CA ASN A 137 15.71 -11.75 -0.71
C ASN A 137 17.04 -11.76 0.06
N SER A 138 17.71 -10.60 0.11
CA SER A 138 18.94 -10.43 0.89
C SER A 138 18.71 -10.43 2.40
N LEU A 139 17.48 -10.15 2.85
CA LEU A 139 17.11 -10.14 4.27
C LEU A 139 16.66 -11.52 4.76
N LEU A 140 16.21 -12.39 3.86
CA LEU A 140 15.63 -13.72 4.18
C LEU A 140 16.44 -14.89 3.60
N GLU A 141 17.61 -14.61 2.99
CA GLU A 141 18.51 -15.58 2.37
C GLU A 141 17.73 -16.58 1.47
N CYS A 142 17.03 -16.04 0.48
CA CYS A 142 16.22 -16.84 -0.44
C CYS A 142 16.51 -16.49 -1.91
N ASP A 143 16.35 -17.47 -2.78
CA ASP A 143 16.53 -17.29 -4.21
C ASP A 143 15.47 -16.35 -4.79
N ASN A 144 15.94 -15.39 -5.59
CA ASN A 144 15.17 -14.23 -6.05
C ASN A 144 13.93 -14.56 -6.90
N GLN A 145 13.76 -15.80 -7.35
CA GLN A 145 12.78 -16.15 -8.38
C GLN A 145 11.45 -16.71 -7.85
N ASN A 146 11.40 -17.21 -6.61
CA ASN A 146 10.17 -17.81 -6.08
C ASN A 146 9.53 -16.96 -4.97
N THR A 147 8.57 -16.11 -5.38
CA THR A 147 7.83 -15.23 -4.47
C THR A 147 6.89 -15.98 -3.52
N GLU A 148 6.48 -17.20 -3.86
CA GLU A 148 5.69 -18.07 -2.99
C GLU A 148 6.55 -18.64 -1.84
N MET A 149 7.78 -19.06 -2.14
CA MET A 149 8.74 -19.47 -1.10
C MET A 149 9.09 -18.31 -0.16
N LEU A 150 9.27 -17.10 -0.72
CA LEU A 150 9.46 -15.87 0.04
C LEU A 150 8.33 -15.63 1.04
N PHE A 151 7.07 -15.69 0.55
CA PHE A 151 5.88 -15.57 1.38
C PHE A 151 5.85 -16.63 2.49
N ASN A 152 6.06 -17.91 2.14
CA ASN A 152 6.03 -19.01 3.11
C ASN A 152 7.11 -18.87 4.20
N LYS A 153 8.34 -18.47 3.82
CA LYS A 153 9.40 -18.19 4.77
C LYS A 153 9.06 -17.00 5.67
N LEU A 154 8.57 -15.89 5.10
CA LEU A 154 8.24 -14.69 5.86
C LEU A 154 7.09 -14.90 6.83
N SER A 155 6.11 -15.75 6.49
CA SER A 155 4.98 -16.10 7.37
C SER A 155 5.44 -16.70 8.70
N VAL A 156 6.43 -17.60 8.66
CA VAL A 156 6.96 -18.28 9.85
C VAL A 156 8.04 -17.47 10.59
N GLN A 157 8.48 -16.35 10.04
CA GLN A 157 9.49 -15.52 10.72
C GLN A 157 8.91 -14.89 12.00
N PRO A 158 9.72 -14.77 13.07
CA PRO A 158 9.35 -14.04 14.28
C PRO A 158 9.03 -12.57 14.02
N ASP A 159 8.22 -11.97 14.89
CA ASP A 159 7.78 -10.57 14.77
C ASP A 159 8.94 -9.57 14.69
N HIS A 160 10.03 -9.80 15.43
CA HIS A 160 11.20 -8.92 15.40
C HIS A 160 11.89 -8.91 14.02
N VAL A 161 11.85 -10.03 13.27
CA VAL A 161 12.38 -10.10 11.90
C VAL A 161 11.47 -9.33 10.95
N LYS A 162 10.16 -9.52 11.05
CA LYS A 162 9.15 -8.77 10.27
C LYS A 162 9.28 -7.27 10.52
N ARG A 163 9.46 -6.86 11.78
CA ARG A 163 9.71 -5.46 12.17
C ARG A 163 11.00 -4.90 11.57
N ARG A 164 12.12 -5.64 11.61
CA ARG A 164 13.38 -5.19 10.99
C ARG A 164 13.26 -4.96 9.48
N ILE A 165 12.44 -5.78 8.80
CA ILE A 165 12.11 -5.60 7.37
C ILE A 165 11.28 -4.33 7.18
N TRP A 166 10.24 -4.15 8.01
CA TRP A 166 9.38 -2.97 8.00
C TRP A 166 10.14 -1.65 8.20
N GLU A 167 11.06 -1.60 9.16
CA GLU A 167 11.96 -0.46 9.39
C GLU A 167 12.81 -0.09 8.15
N GLY A 168 12.93 -1.00 7.16
CA GLY A 168 13.53 -0.70 5.87
C GLY A 168 12.78 0.40 5.12
N VAL A 169 11.45 0.46 5.27
CA VAL A 169 10.60 1.52 4.75
C VAL A 169 10.91 2.84 5.44
N ASP A 170 11.00 2.85 6.77
CA ASP A 170 11.33 4.05 7.54
C ASP A 170 12.71 4.60 7.19
N ARG A 171 13.71 3.71 7.07
CA ARG A 171 15.05 4.09 6.63
C ARG A 171 15.04 4.67 5.21
N ALA A 172 14.24 4.12 4.30
CA ALA A 172 14.10 4.65 2.95
C ALA A 172 13.42 6.03 2.97
N LYS A 173 12.34 6.18 3.75
CA LYS A 173 11.60 7.42 3.92
C LYS A 173 12.49 8.52 4.50
N ALA A 174 13.27 8.22 5.54
CA ALA A 174 14.20 9.16 6.15
C ALA A 174 15.29 9.62 5.15
N LYS A 175 15.84 8.70 4.35
CA LYS A 175 16.84 9.03 3.32
C LYS A 175 16.30 9.89 2.18
N LEU A 176 15.00 9.82 1.91
CA LEU A 176 14.32 10.54 0.85
C LEU A 176 13.62 11.81 1.35
N GLY A 177 14.04 12.35 2.50
CA GLY A 177 13.52 13.63 3.01
C GLY A 177 12.13 13.53 3.63
N GLY A 178 11.74 12.35 4.12
CA GLY A 178 10.48 12.12 4.82
C GLY A 178 9.30 11.70 3.94
N VAL A 179 9.48 11.67 2.61
CA VAL A 179 8.42 11.29 1.66
C VAL A 179 8.92 10.19 0.74
N LEU A 180 8.10 9.16 0.53
CA LEU A 180 8.37 8.12 -0.46
C LEU A 180 7.79 8.53 -1.82
N PRO A 181 8.63 8.70 -2.86
CA PRO A 181 8.17 9.09 -4.20
C PRO A 181 7.31 8.00 -4.82
N VAL A 182 6.21 8.40 -5.45
CA VAL A 182 5.25 7.53 -6.14
C VAL A 182 5.52 7.54 -7.64
N LEU A 183 5.39 6.39 -8.29
CA LEU A 183 5.52 6.25 -9.75
C LEU A 183 4.38 6.99 -10.45
N ASP A 184 4.74 7.75 -11.48
CA ASP A 184 3.81 8.43 -12.36
C ASP A 184 3.12 7.42 -13.30
N PRO A 185 1.78 7.38 -13.35
CA PRO A 185 1.05 6.44 -14.21
C PRO A 185 1.38 6.54 -15.70
N ILE A 186 1.68 7.75 -16.19
CA ILE A 186 1.93 8.00 -17.60
C ILE A 186 3.42 7.81 -17.90
N LYS A 187 4.30 8.44 -17.12
CA LYS A 187 5.74 8.45 -17.39
C LYS A 187 6.42 7.15 -16.97
N ASP A 188 6.10 6.64 -15.80
CA ASP A 188 6.80 5.48 -15.22
C ASP A 188 6.06 4.18 -15.51
N LEU A 189 4.73 4.17 -15.42
CA LEU A 189 3.91 2.98 -15.70
C LEU A 189 3.53 2.85 -17.19
N ASN A 190 3.88 3.83 -18.03
CA ASN A 190 3.64 3.86 -19.48
C ASN A 190 2.16 3.63 -19.86
N ILE A 191 1.22 4.16 -19.06
CA ILE A 191 -0.20 4.08 -19.36
C ILE A 191 -0.55 5.13 -20.41
N LYS A 192 -1.07 4.68 -21.56
CA LYS A 192 -1.40 5.56 -22.70
C LYS A 192 -2.85 6.03 -22.75
N ASP A 193 -3.63 5.74 -21.72
CA ASP A 193 -5.07 6.01 -21.68
C ASP A 193 -5.38 7.46 -21.39
N ASP A 194 -6.22 8.05 -22.25
CA ASP A 194 -6.56 9.46 -22.20
C ASP A 194 -7.38 9.82 -20.95
N ARG A 195 -8.15 8.89 -20.37
CA ARG A 195 -8.87 9.12 -19.10
C ARG A 195 -7.89 9.30 -17.94
N VAL A 196 -6.79 8.53 -17.94
CA VAL A 196 -5.75 8.65 -16.89
C VAL A 196 -4.97 9.95 -17.10
N LYS A 197 -4.67 10.33 -18.35
CA LYS A 197 -4.01 11.61 -18.66
C LYS A 197 -4.86 12.79 -18.19
N GLN A 198 -6.14 12.81 -18.52
CA GLN A 198 -7.08 13.85 -18.08
C GLN A 198 -7.10 13.96 -16.55
N GLN A 199 -7.17 12.84 -15.83
CA GLN A 199 -7.12 12.84 -14.36
C GLN A 199 -5.77 13.34 -13.81
N CYS A 200 -4.65 13.02 -14.46
CA CYS A 200 -3.34 13.60 -14.10
C CYS A 200 -3.29 15.12 -14.29
N GLU A 201 -3.88 15.64 -15.38
CA GLU A 201 -3.95 17.08 -15.67
C GLU A 201 -4.82 17.84 -14.65
N VAL A 202 -5.96 17.25 -14.25
CA VAL A 202 -6.81 17.81 -13.19
C VAL A 202 -6.06 17.90 -11.87
N SER A 203 -5.34 16.84 -11.47
CA SER A 203 -4.50 16.84 -10.26
C SER A 203 -3.43 17.94 -10.29
N LEU A 204 -2.76 18.13 -11.44
CA LEU A 204 -1.73 19.16 -11.62
C LEU A 204 -2.32 20.57 -11.53
N ASN A 205 -3.51 20.80 -12.10
CA ASN A 205 -4.19 22.09 -12.06
C ASN A 205 -4.67 22.47 -10.65
N ILE A 206 -5.05 21.50 -9.82
CA ILE A 206 -5.40 21.79 -8.42
C ILE A 206 -4.14 22.22 -7.64
N ASN A 207 -3.00 21.56 -7.87
CA ASN A 207 -1.74 21.87 -7.19
C ASN A 207 -1.08 23.17 -7.67
N SER A 208 -1.23 23.57 -8.94
CA SER A 208 -0.66 24.82 -9.46
C SER A 208 -1.38 26.06 -8.94
N ASN A 209 -2.67 25.96 -8.64
CA ASN A 209 -3.46 27.02 -7.99
C ASN A 209 -3.12 27.22 -6.50
N PHE A 210 -2.20 26.45 -5.94
CA PHE A 210 -1.71 26.57 -4.56
C PHE A 210 -0.58 27.61 -4.41
N TRP A 211 0.03 28.06 -5.53
CA TRP A 211 1.16 29.00 -5.55
C TRP A 211 0.81 30.38 -6.16
N LEU A 212 -0.48 30.69 -6.32
CA LEU A 212 -1.00 32.01 -6.67
C LEU A 212 -1.92 32.51 -5.54
#